data_AF-A0A250F0U8-F1
#
_entry.id   AF-A0A250F0U8-F1
#
_cell.length_a   1.000
_cell.length_b   1.000
_cell.length_c   1.000
_cell.angle_alpha   90.00
_cell.angle_beta   90.00
_cell.angle_gamma   90.00
#
_symmetry.space_group_name_H-M   'P 1'
#
loop_
_entity.id
_entity.type
_entity.pdbx_description
1 polymer ?
#
loop_
_entity_poly.entity_id
_entity_poly.type
_entity_poly.pdbx_seq_one_letter_code
_entity_poly.pdbx_strand_id
1 'polypeptide(L)'
;MASNSELYNVDVLKKIYSFNGLYISTFGSALKKLLSKDEQKVFIVNSLEVFDVLNIYKSPIFIDFVKEVEEDIFAFTFEKMKLLNDKTLLFACVGVRSYLFKSFYVEELFQIIKENKALVSDYEQLWYYMPLDIHPIDEILYLFERILSFPDSFKIVIHMSMILFSRDLKDNIAKVYDFIEEEISKRFNEFFELSKDDNYWYILQRVLEKGTKYSFAEKAMHNLLKFINNSNDIFCNDYRIKNCMRVLVNKYFDEVWTELSETLVSDNGKSLLYYKLQTILGSQISDTDKVGILFEFDHNESLFTWCAKFPLVAPEQLMKMSPLYEEEQFSTIVIKLLDLYGEQESVLTALSNNMGSYSWIGSVVPLYEKQYKCIEQITTHKIEKVRLWAIKMQKYLKQQIEEEKNRDAEGILSYR
;
A
#
# COMPACT_ATOMS: atom_id res chain seq x y z
N MET A 1 -27.79 52.78 11.01
CA MET A 1 -27.19 51.44 10.82
C MET A 1 -27.78 50.89 9.54
N ALA A 2 -26.99 50.79 8.47
CA ALA A 2 -27.44 50.10 7.26
C ALA A 2 -27.75 48.65 7.63
N SER A 3 -28.84 48.10 7.10
CA SER A 3 -29.20 46.69 7.28
C SER A 3 -28.02 45.82 6.81
N ASN A 4 -27.47 44.94 7.65
CA ASN A 4 -26.36 44.06 7.24
C ASN A 4 -26.75 43.14 6.06
N SER A 5 -28.04 43.06 5.70
CA SER A 5 -28.53 42.31 4.53
C SER A 5 -27.87 42.69 3.20
N GLU A 6 -27.26 43.88 3.09
CA GLU A 6 -26.50 44.27 1.89
C GLU A 6 -25.15 43.54 1.77
N LEU A 7 -24.56 43.04 2.86
CA LEU A 7 -23.22 42.44 2.89
C LEU A 7 -23.17 40.96 2.46
N TYR A 8 -24.31 40.27 2.45
CA TYR A 8 -24.43 38.85 2.07
C TYR A 8 -25.63 38.61 1.15
N ASN A 9 -25.89 39.57 0.27
CA ASN A 9 -26.75 39.30 -0.88
C ASN A 9 -26.06 38.31 -1.84
N VAL A 10 -26.86 37.72 -2.73
CA VAL A 10 -26.44 36.70 -3.69
C VAL A 10 -25.22 37.14 -4.54
N ASP A 11 -25.18 38.39 -4.99
CA ASP A 11 -24.09 38.88 -5.86
C ASP A 11 -22.76 39.04 -5.12
N VAL A 12 -22.81 39.46 -3.85
CA VAL A 12 -21.62 39.53 -3.00
C VAL A 12 -21.14 38.12 -2.64
N LEU A 13 -22.05 37.22 -2.27
CA LEU A 13 -21.71 35.84 -1.95
C LEU A 13 -21.11 35.08 -3.13
N LYS A 14 -21.59 35.32 -4.36
CA LYS A 14 -20.95 34.79 -5.58
C LYS A 14 -19.47 35.16 -5.65
N LYS A 15 -19.13 36.41 -5.35
CA LYS A 15 -17.72 36.85 -5.35
C LYS A 15 -16.92 36.22 -4.22
N ILE A 16 -17.50 36.14 -3.02
CA ILE A 16 -16.85 35.54 -1.84
C ILE A 16 -16.55 34.06 -2.08
N TYR A 17 -17.53 33.28 -2.55
CA TYR A 17 -17.33 31.86 -2.79
C TYR A 17 -16.50 31.55 -4.04
N SER A 18 -16.39 32.50 -4.97
CA SER A 18 -15.46 32.38 -6.11
C SER A 18 -14.01 32.69 -5.74
N PHE A 19 -13.75 33.20 -4.54
CA PHE A 19 -12.41 33.54 -4.08
C PHE A 19 -11.69 32.32 -3.52
N ASN A 20 -10.61 31.89 -4.18
CA ASN A 20 -9.80 30.73 -3.79
C ASN A 20 -8.51 31.17 -3.07
N GLY A 21 -8.64 31.63 -1.84
CA GLY A 21 -7.53 32.04 -0.96
C GLY A 21 -7.19 31.01 0.12
N LEU A 22 -5.96 31.04 0.62
CA LEU A 22 -5.55 30.27 1.81
C LEU A 22 -6.15 30.92 3.08
N TYR A 23 -6.55 30.11 4.07
CA TYR A 23 -7.02 30.52 5.43
C TYR A 23 -8.44 31.12 5.55
N ILE A 24 -9.37 30.79 4.65
CA ILE A 24 -10.75 31.32 4.72
C ILE A 24 -11.62 30.56 5.76
N SER A 25 -11.10 29.49 6.37
CA SER A 25 -11.85 28.63 7.27
C SER A 25 -12.19 29.24 8.63
N THR A 26 -11.71 30.43 9.00
CA THR A 26 -12.12 31.12 10.25
C THR A 26 -13.15 32.23 10.01
N PHE A 27 -13.37 32.58 8.73
CA PHE A 27 -14.27 33.66 8.35
C PHE A 27 -15.73 33.32 8.64
N GLY A 28 -16.13 32.07 8.43
CA GLY A 28 -17.50 31.61 8.70
C GLY A 28 -17.88 31.78 10.18
N SER A 29 -17.04 31.29 11.08
CA SER A 29 -17.20 31.44 12.53
C SER A 29 -17.26 32.89 12.97
N ALA A 30 -16.42 33.75 12.40
CA ALA A 30 -16.42 35.18 12.69
C ALA A 30 -17.72 35.83 12.22
N LEU A 31 -18.18 35.50 11.00
CA LEU A 31 -19.43 36.00 10.44
C LEU A 31 -20.62 35.59 11.30
N LYS A 32 -20.70 34.33 11.75
CA LYS A 32 -21.77 33.87 12.65
C LYS A 32 -21.90 34.74 13.90
N LYS A 33 -20.79 35.14 14.50
CA LYS A 33 -20.79 35.97 15.74
C LYS A 33 -21.31 37.38 15.53
N LEU A 34 -21.29 37.89 14.29
CA LEU A 34 -21.74 39.23 13.94
C LEU A 34 -23.20 39.29 13.50
N LEU A 35 -23.78 38.16 13.10
CA LEU A 35 -25.15 38.09 12.58
C LEU A 35 -26.15 37.69 13.67
N SER A 36 -27.28 38.39 13.73
CA SER A 36 -28.47 37.95 14.46
C SER A 36 -29.08 36.68 13.83
N LYS A 37 -29.96 35.98 14.55
CA LYS A 37 -30.58 34.74 14.07
C LYS A 37 -31.32 34.90 12.73
N ASP A 38 -32.02 36.00 12.53
CA ASP A 38 -32.73 36.26 11.26
C ASP A 38 -31.75 36.55 10.12
N GLU A 39 -30.69 37.31 10.41
CA GLU A 39 -29.62 37.57 9.44
C GLU A 39 -28.85 36.29 9.07
N GLN A 40 -28.64 35.38 10.03
CA GLN A 40 -28.06 34.06 9.76
C GLN A 40 -28.94 33.25 8.80
N LYS A 41 -30.27 33.23 8.99
CA LYS A 41 -31.19 32.54 8.06
C LYS A 41 -31.15 33.13 6.66
N VAL A 42 -31.07 34.46 6.54
CA VAL A 42 -30.92 35.14 5.23
C VAL A 42 -29.59 34.77 4.57
N PHE A 43 -28.48 34.81 5.32
CA PHE A 43 -27.17 34.37 4.84
C PHE A 43 -27.20 32.92 4.34
N ILE A 44 -27.85 32.02 5.09
CA ILE A 44 -28.01 30.61 4.71
C ILE A 44 -28.76 30.48 3.39
N VAL A 45 -29.96 31.07 3.28
CA VAL A 45 -30.78 30.96 2.07
C VAL A 45 -30.04 31.50 0.84
N ASN A 46 -29.42 32.68 0.96
CA ASN A 46 -28.68 33.28 -0.14
C ASN A 46 -27.44 32.46 -0.52
N SER A 47 -26.77 31.85 0.46
CA SER A 47 -25.60 31.00 0.20
C SER A 47 -25.97 29.74 -0.55
N LEU A 48 -27.05 29.08 -0.14
CA LEU A 48 -27.54 27.87 -0.80
C LEU A 48 -28.00 28.16 -2.24
N GLU A 49 -28.65 29.30 -2.49
CA GLU A 49 -28.96 29.76 -3.84
C GLU A 49 -27.69 29.95 -4.69
N VAL A 50 -26.64 30.53 -4.12
CA VAL A 50 -25.36 30.68 -4.82
C VAL A 50 -24.73 29.32 -5.15
N PHE A 51 -24.81 28.35 -4.25
CA PHE A 51 -24.24 27.02 -4.49
C PHE A 51 -24.95 26.27 -5.61
N ASP A 52 -26.28 26.37 -5.70
CA ASP A 52 -27.04 25.81 -6.82
C ASP A 52 -26.68 26.50 -8.15
N VAL A 53 -26.54 27.83 -8.14
CA VAL A 53 -26.21 28.62 -9.35
C VAL A 53 -24.79 28.38 -9.85
N LEU A 54 -23.82 28.29 -8.93
CA LEU A 54 -22.40 28.14 -9.26
C LEU A 54 -21.93 26.68 -9.27
N ASN A 55 -22.78 25.74 -8.87
CA ASN A 55 -22.47 24.32 -8.74
C ASN A 55 -21.25 24.05 -7.84
N ILE A 56 -21.14 24.77 -6.72
CA ILE A 56 -20.03 24.70 -5.75
C ILE A 56 -20.52 24.26 -4.37
N TYR A 57 -20.44 22.95 -4.10
CA TYR A 57 -20.95 22.37 -2.85
C TYR A 57 -19.85 22.05 -1.83
N LYS A 58 -18.70 22.72 -1.95
CA LYS A 58 -17.55 22.60 -1.05
C LYS A 58 -17.05 23.99 -0.66
N SER A 59 -17.71 24.62 0.31
CA SER A 59 -17.34 25.94 0.82
C SER A 59 -16.86 25.84 2.27
N PRO A 60 -15.54 25.94 2.52
CA PRO A 60 -15.00 25.96 3.88
C PRO A 60 -15.59 27.09 4.74
N ILE A 61 -15.93 28.23 4.13
CA ILE A 61 -16.59 29.35 4.79
C ILE A 61 -17.94 28.93 5.36
N PHE A 62 -18.77 28.32 4.52
CA PHE A 62 -20.13 27.97 4.90
C PHE A 62 -20.14 26.82 5.90
N ILE A 63 -19.27 25.81 5.70
CA ILE A 63 -19.12 24.71 6.64
C ILE A 63 -18.68 25.22 8.02
N ASP A 64 -17.70 26.13 8.07
CA ASP A 64 -17.26 26.73 9.33
C ASP A 64 -18.32 27.65 9.96
N PHE A 65 -19.10 28.37 9.16
CA PHE A 65 -20.25 29.14 9.66
C PHE A 65 -21.27 28.21 10.33
N VAL A 66 -21.66 27.12 9.64
CA VAL A 66 -22.63 26.14 10.11
C VAL A 66 -22.15 25.39 11.35
N LYS A 67 -20.84 25.19 11.50
CA LYS A 67 -20.27 24.61 12.72
C LYS A 67 -20.68 25.37 13.98
N GLU A 68 -20.76 26.70 13.92
CA GLU A 68 -20.94 27.57 15.10
C GLU A 68 -22.39 28.02 15.35
N VAL A 69 -23.34 27.71 14.45
CA VAL A 69 -24.74 28.12 14.64
C VAL A 69 -25.43 27.36 15.79
N GLU A 70 -26.50 27.95 16.32
CA GLU A 70 -27.34 27.27 17.32
C GLU A 70 -28.20 26.17 16.67
N GLU A 71 -28.68 25.20 17.46
CA GLU A 71 -29.42 24.03 16.96
C GLU A 71 -30.68 24.38 16.18
N ASP A 72 -31.40 25.43 16.55
CA ASP A 72 -32.60 25.87 15.81
C ASP A 72 -32.25 26.41 14.41
N ILE A 73 -31.11 27.10 14.29
CA ILE A 73 -30.57 27.57 13.01
C ILE A 73 -30.01 26.39 12.21
N PHE A 74 -29.34 25.44 12.85
CA PHE A 74 -28.86 24.23 12.18
C PHE A 74 -30.03 23.40 11.64
N ALA A 75 -31.08 23.17 12.42
CA ALA A 75 -32.27 22.46 11.97
C ALA A 75 -32.90 23.13 10.74
N PHE A 76 -33.01 24.46 10.75
CA PHE A 76 -33.45 25.22 9.58
C PHE A 76 -32.51 25.01 8.38
N THR A 77 -31.20 25.09 8.59
CA THR A 77 -30.18 24.91 7.55
C THR A 77 -30.23 23.51 6.95
N PHE A 78 -30.38 22.49 7.79
CA PHE A 78 -30.47 21.08 7.43
C PHE A 78 -31.64 20.85 6.46
N GLU A 79 -32.84 21.33 6.80
CA GLU A 79 -34.02 21.20 5.93
C GLU A 79 -33.85 21.93 4.60
N LYS A 80 -33.12 23.05 4.57
CA LYS A 80 -32.80 23.74 3.32
C LYS A 80 -31.78 22.98 2.48
N MET A 81 -30.72 22.46 3.09
CA MET A 81 -29.69 21.67 2.39
C MET A 81 -30.25 20.35 1.84
N LYS A 82 -31.30 19.77 2.45
CA LYS A 82 -32.04 18.62 1.89
C LYS A 82 -32.69 18.91 0.53
N LEU A 83 -32.86 20.17 0.15
CA LEU A 83 -33.46 20.56 -1.13
C LEU A 83 -32.44 20.74 -2.27
N LEU A 84 -31.13 20.82 -1.96
CA LEU A 84 -30.07 21.00 -2.95
C LEU A 84 -29.99 19.82 -3.93
N ASN A 85 -29.49 20.01 -5.14
CA ASN A 85 -29.30 18.86 -6.05
C ASN A 85 -28.16 17.93 -5.60
N ASP A 86 -27.09 18.51 -5.08
CA ASP A 86 -25.92 17.79 -4.55
C ASP A 86 -25.94 17.80 -3.02
N LYS A 87 -25.80 16.63 -2.38
CA LYS A 87 -25.84 16.47 -0.93
C LYS A 87 -24.46 16.53 -0.26
N THR A 88 -23.38 16.67 -1.02
CA THR A 88 -22.00 16.81 -0.50
C THR A 88 -21.91 17.81 0.65
N LEU A 89 -22.51 19.00 0.49
CA LEU A 89 -22.48 20.05 1.52
C LEU A 89 -23.27 19.67 2.77
N LEU A 90 -24.42 19.00 2.60
CA LEU A 90 -25.24 18.51 3.71
C LEU A 90 -24.41 17.54 4.59
N PHE A 91 -23.73 16.58 3.97
CA PHE A 91 -22.90 15.60 4.69
C PHE A 91 -21.71 16.28 5.40
N ALA A 92 -21.02 17.21 4.73
CA ALA A 92 -19.94 17.99 5.33
C ALA A 92 -20.40 18.80 6.56
N CYS A 93 -21.54 19.49 6.44
CA CYS A 93 -22.12 20.27 7.52
C CYS A 93 -22.59 19.40 8.69
N VAL A 94 -23.10 18.19 8.45
CA VAL A 94 -23.41 17.25 9.55
C VAL A 94 -22.11 16.73 10.19
N GLY A 95 -21.07 16.45 9.38
CA GLY A 95 -19.76 16.01 9.86
C GLY A 95 -19.12 17.00 10.82
N VAL A 96 -19.07 18.29 10.47
CA VAL A 96 -18.45 19.32 11.32
C VAL A 96 -19.20 19.55 12.64
N ARG A 97 -20.50 19.24 12.68
CA ARG A 97 -21.33 19.30 13.90
C ARG A 97 -21.07 18.14 14.86
N SER A 98 -20.40 17.08 14.40
CA SER A 98 -19.86 16.02 15.25
C SER A 98 -20.90 15.29 16.09
N TYR A 99 -22.11 15.10 15.55
CA TYR A 99 -23.16 14.34 16.24
C TYR A 99 -22.79 12.86 16.38
N LEU A 100 -23.34 12.19 17.39
CA LEU A 100 -23.29 10.71 17.48
C LEU A 100 -23.94 10.08 16.24
N PHE A 101 -23.46 8.90 15.82
CA PHE A 101 -23.92 8.32 14.55
C PHE A 101 -25.34 7.77 14.61
N LYS A 102 -25.85 7.52 15.82
CA LYS A 102 -27.26 7.18 16.08
C LYS A 102 -28.18 8.39 16.25
N SER A 103 -27.65 9.61 16.12
CA SER A 103 -28.44 10.82 16.25
C SER A 103 -29.37 11.00 15.04
N PHE A 104 -30.42 11.80 15.24
CA PHE A 104 -31.40 12.11 14.21
C PHE A 104 -30.76 12.57 12.89
N TYR A 105 -29.83 13.52 12.92
CA TYR A 105 -29.25 14.08 11.68
C TYR A 105 -28.45 13.05 10.89
N VAL A 106 -27.70 12.17 11.55
CA VAL A 106 -26.92 11.13 10.86
C VAL A 106 -27.83 10.04 10.30
N GLU A 107 -28.87 9.64 11.02
CA GLU A 107 -29.86 8.68 10.53
C GLU A 107 -30.68 9.24 9.36
N GLU A 108 -30.96 10.54 9.34
CA GLU A 108 -31.56 11.20 8.17
C GLU A 108 -30.66 11.13 6.93
N LEU A 109 -29.33 11.25 7.07
CA LEU A 109 -28.41 11.06 5.94
C LEU A 109 -28.48 9.64 5.38
N PHE A 110 -28.57 8.64 6.26
CA PHE A 110 -28.78 7.26 5.86
C PHE A 110 -30.09 7.11 5.06
N GLN A 111 -31.17 7.72 5.53
CA GLN A 111 -32.47 7.65 4.87
C GLN A 111 -32.45 8.33 3.48
N ILE A 112 -31.76 9.46 3.33
CA ILE A 112 -31.63 10.16 2.04
C ILE A 112 -30.88 9.30 1.02
N ILE A 113 -29.83 8.57 1.42
CA ILE A 113 -29.14 7.61 0.53
C ILE A 113 -30.08 6.45 0.19
N LYS A 114 -30.80 5.90 1.17
CA LYS A 114 -31.78 4.82 0.94
C LYS A 114 -32.88 5.21 -0.04
N GLU A 115 -33.26 6.48 -0.07
CA GLU A 115 -34.21 7.06 -1.02
C GLU A 115 -33.61 7.42 -2.38
N ASN A 116 -32.33 7.09 -2.63
CA ASN A 116 -31.56 7.44 -3.82
C ASN A 116 -31.48 8.95 -4.09
N LYS A 117 -31.49 9.77 -3.03
CA LYS A 117 -31.38 11.24 -3.10
C LYS A 117 -29.96 11.75 -2.82
N ALA A 118 -29.05 10.84 -2.48
CA ALA A 118 -27.63 11.09 -2.20
C ALA A 118 -26.81 9.86 -2.63
N LEU A 119 -25.50 10.03 -2.79
CA LEU A 119 -24.58 8.95 -3.08
C LEU A 119 -23.98 8.40 -1.78
N VAL A 120 -23.64 7.11 -1.76
CA VAL A 120 -22.92 6.51 -0.62
C VAL A 120 -21.56 7.20 -0.41
N SER A 121 -20.92 7.66 -1.49
CA SER A 121 -19.66 8.43 -1.44
C SER A 121 -19.78 9.75 -0.68
N ASP A 122 -20.98 10.29 -0.48
CA ASP A 122 -21.16 11.54 0.28
C ASP A 122 -20.76 11.35 1.76
N TYR A 123 -20.74 10.12 2.27
CA TYR A 123 -20.19 9.81 3.60
C TYR A 123 -18.71 10.17 3.76
N GLU A 124 -17.94 10.22 2.67
CA GLU A 124 -16.56 10.70 2.72
C GLU A 124 -16.48 12.17 3.15
N GLN A 125 -17.47 12.98 2.79
CA GLN A 125 -17.54 14.38 3.22
C GLN A 125 -17.87 14.47 4.71
N LEU A 126 -18.83 13.68 5.18
CA LEU A 126 -19.11 13.57 6.61
C LEU A 126 -17.85 13.16 7.38
N TRP A 127 -17.14 12.14 6.89
CA TRP A 127 -15.93 11.61 7.53
C TRP A 127 -14.77 12.62 7.56
N TYR A 128 -14.57 13.34 6.46
CA TYR A 128 -13.47 14.30 6.31
C TYR A 128 -13.58 15.47 7.30
N TYR A 129 -14.79 15.98 7.53
CA TYR A 129 -15.03 17.15 8.39
C TYR A 129 -15.30 16.79 9.86
N MET A 130 -15.42 15.51 10.19
CA MET A 130 -15.70 15.06 11.55
C MET A 130 -14.42 14.95 12.40
N PRO A 131 -14.42 15.46 13.65
CA PRO A 131 -13.33 15.24 14.61
C PRO A 131 -13.38 13.79 15.11
N LEU A 132 -12.74 12.87 14.39
CA LEU A 132 -12.86 11.44 14.69
C LEU A 132 -12.39 11.07 16.10
N ASP A 133 -11.43 11.80 16.66
CA ASP A 133 -10.83 11.58 17.98
C ASP A 133 -11.85 11.56 19.14
N ILE A 134 -12.94 12.32 19.05
CA ILE A 134 -13.94 12.40 20.13
C ILE A 134 -14.99 11.28 20.10
N HIS A 135 -15.10 10.53 19.00
CA HIS A 135 -16.12 9.48 18.85
C HIS A 135 -15.64 8.13 19.44
N PRO A 136 -16.46 7.35 20.13
CA PRO A 136 -16.08 5.98 20.53
C PRO A 136 -15.85 5.05 19.32
N ILE A 137 -15.01 4.01 19.48
CA ILE A 137 -14.77 3.01 18.42
C ILE A 137 -16.06 2.26 18.05
N ASP A 138 -16.90 1.91 19.03
CA ASP A 138 -18.15 1.19 18.76
C ASP A 138 -19.14 2.05 17.93
N GLU A 139 -19.06 3.38 18.04
CA GLU A 139 -19.82 4.31 17.19
C GLU A 139 -19.24 4.32 15.76
N ILE A 140 -17.92 4.34 15.59
CA ILE A 140 -17.29 4.20 14.26
C ILE A 140 -17.72 2.91 13.57
N LEU A 141 -17.67 1.79 14.29
CA LEU A 141 -18.06 0.48 13.77
C LEU A 141 -19.53 0.46 13.37
N TYR A 142 -20.40 1.06 14.18
CA TYR A 142 -21.80 1.25 13.82
C TYR A 142 -21.93 1.99 12.49
N LEU A 143 -21.24 3.12 12.29
CA LEU A 143 -21.30 3.83 11.01
C LEU A 143 -20.83 2.95 9.85
N PHE A 144 -19.73 2.22 10.00
CA PHE A 144 -19.22 1.34 8.95
C PHE A 144 -20.23 0.25 8.60
N GLU A 145 -20.86 -0.39 9.57
CA GLU A 145 -21.94 -1.37 9.35
C GLU A 145 -23.12 -0.75 8.60
N ARG A 146 -23.52 0.47 8.95
CA ARG A 146 -24.60 1.19 8.26
C ARG A 146 -24.22 1.47 6.80
N ILE A 147 -23.01 1.93 6.53
CA ILE A 147 -22.52 2.19 5.17
C ILE A 147 -22.47 0.89 4.36
N LEU A 148 -21.95 -0.19 4.95
CA LEU A 148 -21.83 -1.51 4.30
C LEU A 148 -23.17 -2.15 3.94
N SER A 149 -24.28 -1.67 4.51
CA SER A 149 -25.62 -2.11 4.12
C SER A 149 -26.05 -1.62 2.72
N PHE A 150 -25.35 -0.63 2.14
CA PHE A 150 -25.57 -0.19 0.78
C PHE A 150 -24.74 -0.98 -0.23
N PRO A 151 -25.24 -1.20 -1.46
CA PRO A 151 -24.45 -1.79 -2.55
C PRO A 151 -23.19 -0.96 -2.86
N ASP A 152 -22.11 -1.63 -3.28
CA ASP A 152 -20.84 -1.03 -3.73
C ASP A 152 -20.17 -0.06 -2.73
N SER A 153 -20.55 -0.13 -1.46
CA SER A 153 -20.12 0.77 -0.37
C SER A 153 -18.78 0.41 0.25
N PHE A 154 -18.27 -0.80 -0.01
CA PHE A 154 -17.06 -1.31 0.62
C PHE A 154 -15.83 -0.42 0.37
N LYS A 155 -15.69 0.12 -0.85
CA LYS A 155 -14.60 1.05 -1.20
C LYS A 155 -14.63 2.32 -0.36
N ILE A 156 -15.83 2.81 -0.03
CA ILE A 156 -16.00 3.99 0.84
C ILE A 156 -15.50 3.69 2.25
N VAL A 157 -15.85 2.53 2.81
CA VAL A 157 -15.35 2.11 4.13
C VAL A 157 -13.83 1.89 4.12
N ILE A 158 -13.26 1.35 3.04
CA ILE A 158 -11.80 1.21 2.88
C ILE A 158 -11.12 2.58 2.88
N HIS A 159 -11.63 3.55 2.12
CA HIS A 159 -11.08 4.90 2.09
C HIS A 159 -11.20 5.62 3.44
N MET A 160 -12.36 5.51 4.10
CA MET A 160 -12.57 6.05 5.45
C MET A 160 -11.62 5.40 6.48
N SER A 161 -11.39 4.09 6.37
CA SER A 161 -10.43 3.36 7.20
C SER A 161 -8.99 3.81 6.96
N MET A 162 -8.64 4.16 5.71
CA MET A 162 -7.31 4.66 5.37
C MET A 162 -7.04 5.99 6.08
N ILE A 163 -8.02 6.90 6.07
CA ILE A 163 -7.95 8.17 6.80
C ILE A 163 -7.83 7.93 8.31
N LEU A 164 -8.53 6.94 8.85
CA LEU A 164 -8.47 6.62 10.28
C LEU A 164 -7.11 6.05 10.69
N PHE A 165 -6.57 5.09 9.92
CA PHE A 165 -5.31 4.41 10.22
C PHE A 165 -4.07 5.26 9.93
N SER A 166 -4.15 6.22 9.02
CA SER A 166 -3.03 7.12 8.71
C SER A 166 -2.77 8.16 9.79
N ARG A 167 -3.75 8.45 10.65
CA ARG A 167 -3.66 9.50 11.67
C ARG A 167 -3.31 8.98 13.08
N ASP A 168 -3.22 7.65 13.27
CA ASP A 168 -2.93 6.98 14.56
C ASP A 168 -3.73 7.56 15.76
N LEU A 169 -4.99 7.95 15.54
CA LEU A 169 -5.72 8.83 16.46
C LEU A 169 -6.29 8.16 17.71
N LYS A 170 -6.26 6.82 17.85
CA LYS A 170 -7.12 6.13 18.83
C LYS A 170 -6.52 4.93 19.54
N ASP A 171 -6.78 4.90 20.84
CA ASP A 171 -6.71 3.70 21.67
C ASP A 171 -7.77 2.67 21.24
N ASN A 172 -7.48 1.38 21.39
CA ASN A 172 -8.37 0.25 21.03
C ASN A 172 -8.77 0.16 19.53
N ILE A 173 -7.97 0.73 18.63
CA ILE A 173 -8.17 0.60 17.18
C ILE A 173 -8.13 -0.85 16.66
N ALA A 174 -7.65 -1.80 17.48
CA ALA A 174 -7.65 -3.23 17.22
C ALA A 174 -9.04 -3.76 16.80
N LYS A 175 -10.13 -3.30 17.42
CA LYS A 175 -11.49 -3.71 17.02
C LYS A 175 -11.83 -3.31 15.58
N VAL A 176 -11.31 -2.16 15.12
CA VAL A 176 -11.51 -1.72 13.73
C VAL A 176 -10.68 -2.56 12.78
N TYR A 177 -9.46 -2.95 13.15
CA TYR A 177 -8.70 -3.93 12.38
C TYR A 177 -9.44 -5.26 12.26
N ASP A 178 -9.95 -5.81 13.36
CA ASP A 178 -10.71 -7.07 13.36
C ASP A 178 -11.94 -7.00 12.46
N PHE A 179 -12.68 -5.89 12.53
CA PHE A 179 -13.84 -5.64 11.69
C PHE A 179 -13.47 -5.59 10.20
N ILE A 180 -12.47 -4.79 9.84
CA ILE A 180 -12.03 -4.64 8.45
C ILE A 180 -11.43 -5.95 7.92
N GLU A 181 -10.72 -6.70 8.74
CA GLU A 181 -10.20 -8.03 8.42
C GLU A 181 -11.33 -9.01 8.05
N GLU A 182 -12.43 -9.00 8.81
CA GLU A 182 -13.61 -9.81 8.52
C GLU A 182 -14.31 -9.37 7.23
N GLU A 183 -14.42 -8.07 6.99
CA GLU A 183 -15.05 -7.54 5.78
C GLU A 183 -14.23 -7.81 4.51
N ILE A 184 -12.89 -7.73 4.59
CA ILE A 184 -12.00 -8.16 3.50
C ILE A 184 -12.12 -9.67 3.30
N SER A 185 -12.15 -10.45 4.38
CA SER A 185 -12.24 -11.91 4.32
C SER A 185 -13.45 -12.40 3.52
N LYS A 186 -14.60 -11.70 3.65
CA LYS A 186 -15.84 -12.01 2.93
C LYS A 186 -15.75 -11.73 1.42
N ARG A 187 -14.78 -10.91 0.99
CA ARG A 187 -14.66 -10.36 -0.38
C ARG A 187 -13.37 -10.79 -1.10
N PHE A 188 -12.68 -11.82 -0.63
CA PHE A 188 -11.48 -12.32 -1.32
C PHE A 188 -11.73 -12.77 -2.76
N ASN A 189 -12.95 -13.19 -3.10
CA ASN A 189 -13.36 -13.47 -4.48
C ASN A 189 -13.30 -12.23 -5.39
N GLU A 190 -13.36 -11.02 -4.82
CA GLU A 190 -13.29 -9.73 -5.53
C GLU A 190 -11.88 -9.11 -5.51
N PHE A 191 -10.87 -9.85 -5.03
CA PHE A 191 -9.51 -9.33 -4.81
C PHE A 191 -8.93 -8.58 -6.02
N PHE A 192 -9.12 -9.10 -7.24
CA PHE A 192 -8.64 -8.46 -8.47
C PHE A 192 -9.24 -7.08 -8.73
N GLU A 193 -10.54 -6.93 -8.48
CA GLU A 193 -11.25 -5.67 -8.69
C GLU A 193 -10.90 -4.66 -7.58
N LEU A 194 -10.77 -5.14 -6.34
CA LEU A 194 -10.36 -4.32 -5.19
C LEU A 194 -8.90 -3.86 -5.29
N SER A 195 -8.02 -4.68 -5.87
CA SER A 195 -6.59 -4.38 -6.05
C SER A 195 -6.32 -3.26 -7.07
N LYS A 196 -7.35 -2.74 -7.75
CA LYS A 196 -7.24 -1.52 -8.58
C LYS A 196 -7.19 -0.25 -7.73
N ASP A 197 -7.57 -0.33 -6.45
CA ASP A 197 -7.61 0.79 -5.50
C ASP A 197 -6.38 0.77 -4.58
N ASP A 198 -5.63 1.88 -4.56
CA ASP A 198 -4.45 2.03 -3.68
C ASP A 198 -4.81 2.01 -2.19
N ASN A 199 -6.00 2.49 -1.82
CA ASN A 199 -6.47 2.44 -0.44
C ASN A 199 -6.67 0.99 0.02
N TYR A 200 -7.13 0.12 -0.87
CA TYR A 200 -7.29 -1.30 -0.56
C TYR A 200 -5.94 -1.96 -0.24
N TRP A 201 -4.90 -1.69 -1.03
CA TRP A 201 -3.54 -2.19 -0.76
C TRP A 201 -3.00 -1.69 0.57
N TYR A 202 -3.16 -0.40 0.86
CA TYR A 202 -2.76 0.18 2.15
C TYR A 202 -3.45 -0.52 3.31
N ILE A 203 -4.78 -0.69 3.23
CA ILE A 203 -5.56 -1.33 4.29
C ILE A 203 -5.21 -2.81 4.43
N LEU A 204 -5.07 -3.55 3.34
CA LEU A 204 -4.66 -4.95 3.37
C LEU A 204 -3.32 -5.11 4.08
N GLN A 205 -2.33 -4.28 3.73
CA GLN A 205 -1.04 -4.27 4.41
C GLN A 205 -1.19 -3.98 5.91
N ARG A 206 -1.94 -2.93 6.29
CA ARG A 206 -2.14 -2.56 7.70
C ARG A 206 -2.85 -3.66 8.50
N VAL A 207 -3.84 -4.31 7.90
CA VAL A 207 -4.54 -5.45 8.52
C VAL A 207 -3.59 -6.63 8.67
N LEU A 208 -2.71 -6.94 7.70
CA LEU A 208 -1.70 -7.99 7.87
C LEU A 208 -0.71 -7.64 8.99
N GLU A 209 -0.25 -6.39 9.07
CA GLU A 209 0.68 -5.90 10.10
C GLU A 209 0.09 -6.05 11.51
N LYS A 210 -1.18 -5.67 11.70
CA LYS A 210 -1.83 -5.57 13.01
C LYS A 210 -2.72 -6.75 13.38
N GLY A 211 -3.25 -7.46 12.40
CA GLY A 211 -4.16 -8.58 12.56
C GLY A 211 -3.51 -9.77 13.27
N THR A 212 -4.34 -10.70 13.73
CA THR A 212 -3.88 -11.87 14.49
C THR A 212 -4.38 -13.19 13.92
N LYS A 213 -5.27 -13.17 12.91
CA LYS A 213 -5.85 -14.41 12.38
C LYS A 213 -4.96 -14.96 11.26
N TYR A 214 -4.27 -16.04 11.58
CA TYR A 214 -3.43 -16.81 10.66
C TYR A 214 -4.15 -17.24 9.37
N SER A 215 -5.43 -17.62 9.46
CA SER A 215 -6.24 -18.00 8.30
C SER A 215 -6.54 -16.85 7.32
N PHE A 216 -6.46 -15.59 7.78
CA PHE A 216 -6.54 -14.44 6.90
C PHE A 216 -5.28 -14.32 6.05
N ALA A 217 -4.10 -14.50 6.67
CA ALA A 217 -2.81 -14.45 5.98
C ALA A 217 -2.69 -15.52 4.90
N GLU A 218 -3.15 -16.75 5.17
CA GLU A 218 -3.21 -17.83 4.16
C GLU A 218 -4.05 -17.42 2.94
N LYS A 219 -5.27 -16.90 3.16
CA LYS A 219 -6.14 -16.44 2.08
C LYS A 219 -5.57 -15.24 1.34
N ALA A 220 -4.92 -14.33 2.05
CA ALA A 220 -4.25 -13.18 1.44
C ALA A 220 -3.08 -13.64 0.55
N MET A 221 -2.24 -14.58 1.01
CA MET A 221 -1.17 -15.18 0.20
C MET A 221 -1.75 -15.84 -1.04
N HIS A 222 -2.75 -16.71 -0.89
CA HIS A 222 -3.39 -17.41 -1.99
C HIS A 222 -3.88 -16.46 -3.09
N ASN A 223 -4.58 -15.38 -2.71
CA ASN A 223 -5.08 -14.40 -3.66
C ASN A 223 -3.96 -13.53 -4.25
N LEU A 224 -2.93 -13.21 -3.48
CA LEU A 224 -1.76 -12.48 -3.96
C LEU A 224 -1.00 -13.29 -5.03
N LEU A 225 -0.78 -14.58 -4.80
CA LEU A 225 -0.15 -15.49 -5.78
C LEU A 225 -0.98 -15.57 -7.07
N LYS A 226 -2.30 -15.71 -6.96
CA LYS A 226 -3.21 -15.65 -8.12
C LYS A 226 -3.10 -14.31 -8.85
N PHE A 227 -3.04 -13.20 -8.12
CA PHE A 227 -2.92 -11.87 -8.68
C PHE A 227 -1.60 -11.70 -9.45
N ILE A 228 -0.47 -12.09 -8.84
CA ILE A 228 0.86 -12.07 -9.47
C ILE A 228 0.85 -12.93 -10.75
N ASN A 229 0.28 -14.14 -10.70
CA ASN A 229 0.23 -15.04 -11.84
C ASN A 229 -0.46 -14.39 -13.05
N ASN A 230 -1.61 -13.73 -12.81
CA ASN A 230 -2.42 -13.07 -13.85
C ASN A 230 -1.94 -11.66 -14.23
N SER A 231 -0.97 -11.09 -13.53
CA SER A 231 -0.39 -9.79 -13.89
C SER A 231 0.29 -9.86 -15.27
N ASN A 232 0.11 -8.82 -16.08
CA ASN A 232 0.85 -8.67 -17.34
C ASN A 232 2.30 -8.18 -17.12
N ASP A 233 2.62 -7.70 -15.92
CA ASP A 233 3.97 -7.27 -15.57
C ASP A 233 4.84 -8.49 -15.24
N ILE A 234 5.81 -8.78 -16.11
CA ILE A 234 6.76 -9.89 -15.96
C ILE A 234 7.70 -9.66 -14.76
N PHE A 235 8.04 -8.40 -14.46
CA PHE A 235 8.96 -8.07 -13.38
C PHE A 235 8.25 -7.80 -12.05
N CYS A 236 6.92 -7.67 -12.07
CA CYS A 236 6.08 -7.41 -10.90
C CYS A 236 6.71 -6.36 -9.96
N ASN A 237 7.11 -5.20 -10.50
CA ASN A 237 7.83 -4.18 -9.75
C ASN A 237 6.90 -3.29 -8.90
N ASP A 238 5.79 -3.87 -8.43
CA ASP A 238 4.79 -3.18 -7.64
C ASP A 238 5.19 -3.18 -6.16
N TYR A 239 5.43 -1.99 -5.61
CA TYR A 239 5.80 -1.84 -4.21
C TYR A 239 4.69 -2.34 -3.26
N ARG A 240 3.42 -2.32 -3.67
CA ARG A 240 2.27 -2.76 -2.87
C ARG A 240 2.29 -4.27 -2.68
N ILE A 241 2.60 -5.01 -3.76
CA ILE A 241 2.83 -6.46 -3.73
C ILE A 241 4.01 -6.79 -2.82
N LYS A 242 5.15 -6.11 -3.02
CA LYS A 242 6.37 -6.33 -2.23
C LYS A 242 6.13 -6.07 -0.74
N ASN A 243 5.39 -5.01 -0.38
CA ASN A 243 5.08 -4.71 1.01
C ASN A 243 4.18 -5.78 1.65
N CYS A 244 3.12 -6.21 0.98
CA CYS A 244 2.27 -7.30 1.50
C CYS A 244 3.06 -8.61 1.63
N MET A 245 3.86 -8.96 0.61
CA MET A 245 4.70 -10.16 0.64
C MET A 245 5.70 -10.14 1.81
N ARG A 246 6.33 -8.98 2.07
CA ARG A 246 7.24 -8.82 3.22
C ARG A 246 6.55 -9.07 4.55
N VAL A 247 5.33 -8.55 4.74
CA VAL A 247 4.58 -8.78 5.98
C VAL A 247 4.20 -10.26 6.11
N LEU A 248 3.76 -10.90 5.02
CA LEU A 248 3.40 -12.32 4.99
C LEU A 248 4.60 -13.22 5.34
N VAL A 249 5.75 -12.99 4.69
CA VAL A 249 6.98 -13.77 4.93
C VAL A 249 7.52 -13.54 6.33
N ASN A 250 7.51 -12.30 6.84
CA ASN A 250 8.02 -12.01 8.19
C ASN A 250 7.16 -12.63 9.30
N LYS A 251 5.87 -12.30 9.29
CA LYS A 251 4.99 -12.54 10.44
C LYS A 251 4.22 -13.86 10.36
N TYR A 252 3.98 -14.34 9.14
CA TYR A 252 3.11 -15.48 8.87
C TYR A 252 3.82 -16.58 8.08
N PHE A 253 5.14 -16.70 8.25
CA PHE A 253 5.96 -17.60 7.44
C PHE A 253 5.42 -19.02 7.46
N ASP A 254 5.16 -19.59 8.64
CA ASP A 254 4.77 -20.99 8.81
C ASP A 254 3.43 -21.29 8.12
N GLU A 255 2.51 -20.32 8.12
CA GLU A 255 1.21 -20.42 7.49
C GLU A 255 1.28 -20.35 5.97
N VAL A 256 2.10 -19.43 5.43
CA VAL A 256 2.11 -19.12 4.01
C VAL A 256 3.17 -19.90 3.23
N TRP A 257 4.20 -20.41 3.92
CA TRP A 257 5.36 -21.03 3.29
C TRP A 257 4.99 -22.29 2.52
N THR A 258 4.05 -23.10 3.01
CA THR A 258 3.67 -24.35 2.32
C THR A 258 3.20 -24.05 0.89
N GLU A 259 2.22 -23.16 0.72
CA GLU A 259 1.71 -22.78 -0.61
C GLU A 259 2.78 -22.08 -1.46
N LEU A 260 3.54 -21.15 -0.84
CA LEU A 260 4.58 -20.40 -1.53
C LEU A 260 5.68 -21.33 -2.08
N SER A 261 6.15 -22.26 -1.24
CA SER A 261 7.23 -23.19 -1.56
C SER A 261 6.85 -24.20 -2.64
N GLU A 262 5.59 -24.63 -2.67
CA GLU A 262 5.05 -25.49 -3.72
C GLU A 262 4.87 -24.73 -5.04
N THR A 263 4.46 -23.46 -4.95
CA THR A 263 4.38 -22.56 -6.10
C THR A 263 5.75 -22.33 -6.73
N LEU A 264 6.81 -22.16 -5.93
CA LEU A 264 8.18 -21.93 -6.41
C LEU A 264 8.78 -23.12 -7.18
N VAL A 265 8.31 -24.35 -6.93
CA VAL A 265 8.75 -25.55 -7.65
C VAL A 265 7.79 -25.99 -8.76
N SER A 266 6.61 -25.35 -8.87
CA SER A 266 5.62 -25.65 -9.91
C SER A 266 6.22 -25.55 -11.31
N ASP A 267 5.77 -26.43 -12.22
CA ASP A 267 6.30 -26.55 -13.58
C ASP A 267 7.84 -26.70 -13.62
N ASN A 268 8.40 -27.42 -12.65
CA ASN A 268 9.85 -27.55 -12.43
C ASN A 268 10.56 -26.20 -12.28
N GLY A 269 9.85 -25.21 -11.71
CA GLY A 269 10.29 -23.83 -11.53
C GLY A 269 10.61 -23.10 -12.84
N LYS A 270 9.89 -23.44 -13.92
CA LYS A 270 9.96 -22.76 -15.23
C LYS A 270 8.72 -21.95 -15.54
N SER A 271 7.76 -21.90 -14.61
CA SER A 271 6.55 -21.10 -14.77
C SER A 271 6.90 -19.60 -14.81
N LEU A 272 6.11 -18.82 -15.55
CA LEU A 272 6.22 -17.36 -15.52
C LEU A 272 6.04 -16.81 -14.09
N LEU A 273 5.19 -17.48 -13.31
CA LEU A 273 4.98 -17.17 -11.90
C LEU A 273 6.26 -17.30 -11.07
N TYR A 274 7.07 -18.34 -11.29
CA TYR A 274 8.37 -18.47 -10.63
C TYR A 274 9.25 -17.24 -10.88
N TYR A 275 9.40 -16.79 -12.13
CA TYR A 275 10.26 -15.63 -12.44
C TYR A 275 9.75 -14.33 -11.78
N LYS A 276 8.43 -14.15 -11.72
CA LYS A 276 7.82 -13.02 -11.00
C LYS A 276 8.12 -13.09 -9.51
N LEU A 277 7.95 -14.27 -8.90
CA LEU A 277 8.24 -14.50 -7.48
C LEU A 277 9.73 -14.34 -7.18
N GLN A 278 10.62 -14.83 -8.05
CA GLN A 278 12.06 -14.62 -7.92
C GLN A 278 12.40 -13.12 -7.86
N THR A 279 11.73 -12.29 -8.66
CA THR A 279 11.94 -10.84 -8.69
C THR A 279 11.43 -10.14 -7.41
N ILE A 280 10.38 -10.69 -6.79
CA ILE A 280 9.79 -10.17 -5.55
C ILE A 280 10.60 -10.64 -4.31
N LEU A 281 10.96 -11.92 -4.25
CA LEU A 281 11.50 -12.60 -3.08
C LEU A 281 13.03 -12.65 -3.04
N GLY A 282 13.67 -12.75 -4.21
CA GLY A 282 15.11 -12.96 -4.34
C GLY A 282 15.93 -11.68 -4.19
N SER A 283 17.20 -11.87 -3.87
CA SER A 283 18.20 -10.80 -3.85
C SER A 283 18.61 -10.49 -5.29
N GLN A 284 18.68 -9.21 -5.66
CA GLN A 284 19.13 -8.79 -6.98
C GLN A 284 20.54 -8.22 -6.93
N ILE A 285 21.37 -8.58 -7.92
CA ILE A 285 22.79 -8.20 -8.00
C ILE A 285 22.97 -6.68 -8.09
N SER A 286 22.05 -5.97 -8.74
CA SER A 286 22.09 -4.52 -8.91
C SER A 286 21.74 -3.73 -7.65
N ASP A 287 21.08 -4.36 -6.68
CA ASP A 287 20.74 -3.77 -5.39
C ASP A 287 21.81 -4.19 -4.37
N THR A 288 23.03 -3.66 -4.53
CA THR A 288 24.22 -4.05 -3.76
C THR A 288 24.06 -3.98 -2.24
N ASP A 289 22.99 -3.37 -1.73
CA ASP A 289 22.69 -3.19 -0.31
C ASP A 289 21.33 -3.75 0.15
N LYS A 290 20.54 -4.42 -0.71
CA LYS A 290 19.23 -4.98 -0.32
C LYS A 290 19.17 -6.50 -0.46
N VAL A 291 19.09 -7.15 0.70
CA VAL A 291 18.75 -8.56 0.83
C VAL A 291 17.31 -8.77 0.35
N GLY A 292 17.06 -9.81 -0.46
CA GLY A 292 15.73 -10.14 -0.96
C GLY A 292 14.76 -10.50 0.18
N ILE A 293 13.45 -10.28 -0.02
CA ILE A 293 12.40 -10.44 1.02
C ILE A 293 12.50 -11.81 1.73
N LEU A 294 12.82 -12.88 1.00
CA LEU A 294 12.92 -14.23 1.57
C LEU A 294 14.06 -14.39 2.59
N PHE A 295 15.05 -13.49 2.56
CA PHE A 295 16.26 -13.53 3.37
C PHE A 295 16.37 -12.33 4.33
N GLU A 296 15.36 -11.44 4.37
CA GLU A 296 15.30 -10.34 5.33
C GLU A 296 15.13 -10.84 6.77
N PHE A 297 14.69 -12.09 6.95
CA PHE A 297 14.41 -12.74 8.23
C PHE A 297 15.01 -14.15 8.28
N ASP A 298 15.26 -14.69 9.48
CA ASP A 298 15.89 -16.01 9.63
C ASP A 298 14.89 -17.14 9.45
N HIS A 299 14.80 -17.63 8.21
CA HIS A 299 14.01 -18.80 7.82
C HIS A 299 14.87 -19.93 7.26
N ASN A 300 16.18 -19.90 7.49
CA ASN A 300 17.15 -20.77 6.81
C ASN A 300 16.82 -22.26 6.98
N GLU A 301 16.43 -22.70 8.17
CA GLU A 301 16.06 -24.10 8.42
C GLU A 301 14.91 -24.56 7.53
N SER A 302 13.86 -23.75 7.39
CA SER A 302 12.71 -24.03 6.53
C SER A 302 13.08 -24.03 5.05
N LEU A 303 13.99 -23.15 4.62
CA LEU A 303 14.51 -23.13 3.25
C LEU A 303 15.30 -24.40 2.91
N PHE A 304 16.16 -24.89 3.81
CA PHE A 304 16.88 -26.14 3.59
C PHE A 304 15.99 -27.38 3.72
N THR A 305 14.97 -27.34 4.58
CA THR A 305 13.93 -28.37 4.65
C THR A 305 13.15 -28.43 3.33
N TRP A 306 12.84 -27.29 2.72
CA TRP A 306 12.25 -27.22 1.39
C TRP A 306 13.17 -27.80 0.31
N CYS A 307 14.48 -27.49 0.35
CA CYS A 307 15.46 -28.12 -0.54
C CYS A 307 15.50 -29.65 -0.38
N ALA A 308 15.39 -30.17 0.85
CA ALA A 308 15.32 -31.61 1.09
C ALA A 308 14.00 -32.23 0.59
N LYS A 309 12.88 -31.51 0.68
CA LYS A 309 11.56 -31.94 0.15
C LYS A 309 11.54 -32.00 -1.39
N PHE A 310 12.20 -31.06 -2.07
CA PHE A 310 12.24 -30.97 -3.53
C PHE A 310 13.68 -30.91 -4.10
N PRO A 311 14.49 -31.97 -3.91
CA PRO A 311 15.95 -31.91 -4.11
C PRO A 311 16.40 -31.73 -5.57
N LEU A 312 15.50 -31.91 -6.55
CA LEU A 312 15.81 -31.75 -7.97
C LEU A 312 15.59 -30.33 -8.49
N VAL A 313 14.80 -29.50 -7.78
CA VAL A 313 14.38 -28.16 -8.26
C VAL A 313 14.69 -27.08 -7.24
N ALA A 314 14.32 -27.28 -5.98
CA ALA A 314 14.44 -26.24 -4.95
C ALA A 314 15.87 -25.74 -4.72
N PRO A 315 16.94 -26.57 -4.71
CA PRO A 315 18.31 -26.07 -4.56
C PRO A 315 18.73 -25.09 -5.67
N GLU A 316 18.35 -25.36 -6.92
CA GLU A 316 18.63 -24.46 -8.06
C GLU A 316 17.91 -23.12 -7.88
N GLN A 317 16.62 -23.17 -7.53
CA GLN A 317 15.82 -21.96 -7.35
C GLN A 317 16.27 -21.14 -6.14
N LEU A 318 16.64 -21.80 -5.04
CA LEU A 318 17.17 -21.11 -3.87
C LEU A 318 18.49 -20.39 -4.19
N MET A 319 19.39 -21.05 -4.94
CA MET A 319 20.66 -20.45 -5.39
C MET A 319 20.43 -19.19 -6.22
N LYS A 320 19.41 -19.19 -7.09
CA LYS A 320 19.04 -18.03 -7.93
C LYS A 320 18.43 -16.86 -7.15
N MET A 321 17.89 -17.09 -5.95
CA MET A 321 17.31 -16.05 -5.10
C MET A 321 18.29 -15.59 -4.00
N SER A 322 19.30 -16.40 -3.69
CA SER A 322 20.17 -16.19 -2.53
C SER A 322 20.98 -14.89 -2.62
N PRO A 323 21.16 -14.17 -1.49
CA PRO A 323 22.18 -13.13 -1.42
C PRO A 323 23.53 -13.77 -1.68
N LEU A 324 24.30 -13.22 -2.61
CA LEU A 324 25.54 -13.88 -3.04
C LEU A 324 26.71 -13.67 -2.09
N TYR A 325 26.85 -12.46 -1.57
CA TYR A 325 28.07 -12.05 -0.88
C TYR A 325 27.76 -11.59 0.54
N GLU A 326 28.62 -11.97 1.48
CA GLU A 326 28.75 -11.41 2.82
C GLU A 326 30.16 -10.81 2.89
N GLU A 327 30.24 -9.47 2.90
CA GLU A 327 31.52 -8.74 2.82
C GLU A 327 32.38 -9.15 1.60
N GLU A 328 33.55 -9.78 1.84
CA GLU A 328 34.50 -10.28 0.84
C GLU A 328 34.36 -11.80 0.56
N GLN A 329 33.30 -12.44 1.04
CA GLN A 329 33.08 -13.90 0.89
C GLN A 329 31.73 -14.21 0.25
N PHE A 330 31.55 -15.46 -0.19
CA PHE A 330 30.21 -15.97 -0.48
C PHE A 330 29.39 -16.02 0.81
N SER A 331 28.11 -15.73 0.70
CA SER A 331 27.19 -15.77 1.84
C SER A 331 27.11 -17.17 2.45
N THR A 332 26.75 -17.22 3.72
CA THR A 332 26.62 -18.46 4.47
C THR A 332 25.62 -19.43 3.80
N ILE A 333 24.55 -18.90 3.20
CA ILE A 333 23.56 -19.71 2.49
C ILE A 333 24.12 -20.32 1.20
N VAL A 334 24.93 -19.57 0.44
CA VAL A 334 25.57 -20.07 -0.78
C VAL A 334 26.55 -21.19 -0.44
N ILE A 335 27.39 -21.02 0.57
CA ILE A 335 28.33 -22.07 1.01
C ILE A 335 27.57 -23.33 1.43
N LYS A 336 26.50 -23.19 2.22
CA LYS A 336 25.70 -24.34 2.66
C LYS A 336 24.99 -25.04 1.50
N LEU A 337 24.52 -24.31 0.48
CA LEU A 337 23.99 -24.89 -0.75
C LEU A 337 25.05 -25.68 -1.52
N LEU A 338 26.28 -25.17 -1.62
CA LEU A 338 27.39 -25.88 -2.26
C LEU A 338 27.80 -27.13 -1.47
N ASP A 339 27.81 -27.05 -0.14
CA ASP A 339 28.14 -28.16 0.74
C ASP A 339 27.17 -29.34 0.63
N LEU A 340 25.90 -29.06 0.39
CA LEU A 340 24.81 -30.05 0.32
C LEU A 340 24.49 -30.50 -1.11
N TYR A 341 24.54 -29.57 -2.08
CA TYR A 341 24.03 -29.77 -3.44
C TYR A 341 25.04 -29.43 -4.53
N GLY A 342 26.31 -29.18 -4.19
CA GLY A 342 27.37 -28.83 -5.15
C GLY A 342 27.71 -29.92 -6.17
N GLU A 343 27.17 -31.14 -6.02
CA GLU A 343 27.24 -32.20 -7.03
C GLU A 343 26.25 -31.99 -8.20
N GLN A 344 25.26 -31.09 -8.03
CA GLN A 344 24.24 -30.81 -9.03
C GLN A 344 24.71 -29.70 -9.98
N GLU A 345 24.80 -30.01 -11.28
CA GLU A 345 25.21 -29.05 -12.31
C GLU A 345 24.26 -27.84 -12.39
N SER A 346 22.97 -28.05 -12.12
CA SER A 346 21.96 -26.99 -12.08
C SER A 346 22.26 -25.95 -11.00
N VAL A 347 22.70 -26.38 -9.82
CA VAL A 347 23.08 -25.47 -8.71
C VAL A 347 24.31 -24.66 -9.07
N LEU A 348 25.34 -25.29 -9.65
CA LEU A 348 26.55 -24.59 -10.11
C LEU A 348 26.26 -23.61 -11.25
N THR A 349 25.36 -23.99 -12.16
CA THR A 349 24.89 -23.12 -13.25
C THR A 349 24.09 -21.93 -12.71
N ALA A 350 23.21 -22.17 -11.73
CA ALA A 350 22.46 -21.12 -11.05
C ALA A 350 23.39 -20.13 -10.34
N LEU A 351 24.44 -20.60 -9.66
CA LEU A 351 25.46 -19.74 -9.05
C LEU A 351 26.16 -18.89 -10.10
N SER A 352 26.64 -19.49 -11.20
CA SER A 352 27.25 -18.75 -12.31
C SER A 352 26.33 -17.65 -12.85
N ASN A 353 25.05 -17.97 -13.07
CA ASN A 353 24.07 -17.02 -13.58
C ASN A 353 23.83 -15.88 -12.59
N ASN A 354 23.72 -16.21 -11.30
CA ASN A 354 23.51 -15.22 -10.25
C ASN A 354 24.76 -14.35 -10.05
N MET A 355 25.95 -14.77 -10.45
CA MET A 355 27.15 -13.92 -10.44
C MET A 355 27.25 -12.95 -11.63
N GLY A 356 26.45 -13.14 -12.68
CA GLY A 356 26.57 -12.34 -13.91
C GLY A 356 26.12 -10.89 -13.73
N SER A 357 26.91 -9.92 -14.21
CA SER A 357 26.49 -8.52 -14.34
C SER A 357 25.86 -8.29 -15.72
N TYR A 358 24.58 -7.95 -15.78
CA TYR A 358 23.87 -7.64 -17.04
C TYR A 358 24.00 -6.17 -17.46
N SER A 359 24.46 -5.28 -16.57
CA SER A 359 24.71 -3.86 -16.84
C SER A 359 25.58 -3.26 -15.74
N TRP A 360 26.60 -2.47 -16.11
CA TRP A 360 27.49 -1.78 -15.17
C TRP A 360 27.88 -0.40 -15.71
N ILE A 361 27.98 0.60 -14.83
CA ILE A 361 28.42 1.96 -15.17
C ILE A 361 29.84 2.15 -14.62
N GLY A 362 30.78 2.47 -15.51
CA GLY A 362 32.21 2.55 -15.17
C GLY A 362 32.90 1.20 -15.32
N SER A 363 34.04 1.04 -14.63
CA SER A 363 34.82 -0.21 -14.70
C SER A 363 34.14 -1.33 -13.92
N VAL A 364 33.88 -2.46 -14.56
CA VAL A 364 33.36 -3.70 -13.93
C VAL A 364 34.45 -4.50 -13.20
N VAL A 365 35.71 -4.13 -13.39
CA VAL A 365 36.88 -4.80 -12.80
C VAL A 365 36.77 -5.02 -11.28
N PRO A 366 36.32 -4.04 -10.46
CA PRO A 366 36.19 -4.26 -9.01
C PRO A 366 35.22 -5.39 -8.65
N LEU A 367 34.14 -5.56 -9.41
CA LEU A 367 33.20 -6.66 -9.23
C LEU A 367 33.87 -8.00 -9.54
N TYR A 368 34.58 -8.10 -10.67
CA TYR A 368 35.28 -9.33 -11.03
C TYR A 368 36.40 -9.68 -10.05
N GLU A 369 37.13 -8.70 -9.53
CA GLU A 369 38.14 -8.92 -8.48
C GLU A 369 37.50 -9.42 -7.18
N LYS A 370 36.36 -8.87 -6.77
CA LYS A 370 35.57 -9.39 -5.63
C LYS A 370 35.14 -10.83 -5.85
N GLN A 371 34.58 -11.14 -7.02
CA GLN A 371 34.16 -12.49 -7.39
C GLN A 371 35.32 -13.48 -7.39
N TYR A 372 36.46 -13.07 -7.94
CA TYR A 372 37.67 -13.89 -7.98
C TYR A 372 38.11 -14.28 -6.56
N LYS A 373 38.16 -13.31 -5.63
CA LYS A 373 38.48 -13.56 -4.22
C LYS A 373 37.48 -14.52 -3.54
N CYS A 374 36.19 -14.37 -3.81
CA CYS A 374 35.16 -15.28 -3.27
C CYS A 374 35.35 -16.72 -3.77
N ILE A 375 35.61 -16.89 -5.07
CA ILE A 375 35.79 -18.21 -5.67
C ILE A 375 37.08 -18.89 -5.20
N GLU A 376 38.14 -18.12 -4.95
CA GLU A 376 39.42 -18.65 -4.45
C GLU A 376 39.25 -19.52 -3.21
N GLN A 377 38.35 -19.12 -2.31
CA GLN A 377 38.07 -19.81 -1.05
C GLN A 377 37.45 -21.20 -1.24
N ILE A 378 36.82 -21.47 -2.39
CA ILE A 378 36.16 -22.75 -2.69
C ILE A 378 36.91 -23.60 -3.72
N THR A 379 38.12 -23.20 -4.12
CA THR A 379 38.97 -24.02 -5.02
C THR A 379 39.43 -25.33 -4.38
N THR A 380 39.46 -25.39 -3.05
CA THR A 380 39.80 -26.59 -2.26
C THR A 380 38.58 -27.24 -1.61
N HIS A 381 37.37 -26.94 -2.09
CA HIS A 381 36.12 -27.46 -1.56
C HIS A 381 36.08 -29.00 -1.52
N LYS A 382 35.33 -29.60 -0.59
CA LYS A 382 35.29 -31.08 -0.43
C LYS A 382 34.70 -31.81 -1.65
N ILE A 383 33.70 -31.22 -2.29
CA ILE A 383 33.05 -31.73 -3.50
C ILE A 383 33.89 -31.43 -4.73
N GLU A 384 34.21 -32.46 -5.53
CA GLU A 384 35.06 -32.34 -6.71
C GLU A 384 34.49 -31.41 -7.77
N LYS A 385 33.19 -31.51 -8.05
CA LYS A 385 32.54 -30.64 -9.05
C LYS A 385 32.61 -29.16 -8.69
N VAL A 386 32.46 -28.83 -7.40
CA VAL A 386 32.63 -27.46 -6.90
C VAL A 386 34.07 -26.98 -7.11
N ARG A 387 35.08 -27.82 -6.82
CA ARG A 387 36.49 -27.46 -7.07
C ARG A 387 36.75 -27.20 -8.55
N LEU A 388 36.31 -28.10 -9.42
CA LEU A 388 36.52 -27.98 -10.86
C LEU A 388 35.80 -26.76 -11.43
N TRP A 389 34.57 -26.50 -10.98
CA TRP A 389 33.81 -25.29 -11.32
C TRP A 389 34.54 -24.02 -10.85
N ALA A 390 35.03 -24.00 -9.61
CA ALA A 390 35.74 -22.86 -9.04
C ALA A 390 37.03 -22.53 -9.82
N ILE A 391 37.84 -23.54 -10.13
CA ILE A 391 39.07 -23.36 -10.93
C ILE A 391 38.74 -22.82 -12.33
N LYS A 392 37.69 -23.35 -12.97
CA LYS A 392 37.24 -22.86 -14.28
C LYS A 392 36.80 -21.40 -14.20
N MET A 393 36.03 -21.03 -13.18
CA MET A 393 35.52 -19.68 -13.00
C MET A 393 36.64 -18.68 -12.65
N GLN A 394 37.63 -19.08 -11.85
CA GLN A 394 38.82 -18.25 -11.60
C GLN A 394 39.58 -17.93 -12.88
N LYS A 395 39.77 -18.92 -13.76
CA LYS A 395 40.45 -18.71 -15.04
C LYS A 395 39.67 -17.73 -15.91
N TYR A 396 38.34 -17.90 -15.97
CA TYR A 396 37.44 -17.00 -16.69
C TYR A 396 37.53 -15.56 -16.17
N LEU A 397 37.40 -15.36 -14.84
CA LEU A 397 37.46 -14.03 -14.23
C LEU A 397 38.81 -13.35 -14.41
N LYS A 398 39.93 -14.08 -14.31
CA LYS A 398 41.27 -13.53 -14.61
C LYS A 398 41.34 -12.94 -16.01
N GLN A 399 40.83 -13.68 -17.00
CA GLN A 399 40.78 -13.22 -18.38
C GLN A 399 39.88 -11.98 -18.52
N GLN A 400 38.69 -11.98 -17.92
CA GLN A 400 37.78 -10.83 -17.97
C GLN A 400 38.37 -9.57 -17.30
N ILE A 401 39.09 -9.73 -16.18
CA ILE A 401 39.78 -8.62 -15.50
C ILE A 401 40.84 -8.00 -16.41
N GLU A 402 41.63 -8.81 -17.11
CA GLU A 402 42.67 -8.33 -18.03
C GLU A 402 42.06 -7.61 -19.24
N GLU A 403 41.03 -8.21 -19.85
CA GLU A 403 40.32 -7.62 -20.99
C GLU A 403 39.68 -6.27 -20.64
N GLU A 404 38.99 -6.17 -19.50
CA GLU A 404 38.32 -4.93 -19.08
C GLU A 404 39.32 -3.85 -18.64
N LYS A 405 40.43 -4.20 -17.97
CA LYS A 405 41.51 -3.22 -17.65
C LYS A 405 42.10 -2.59 -18.91
N ASN A 406 42.27 -3.37 -19.98
CA ASN A 406 42.75 -2.87 -21.26
C ASN A 406 41.72 -1.92 -21.91
N ARG A 407 40.44 -2.29 -21.90
CA ARG A 407 39.35 -1.43 -22.42
C ARG A 407 39.22 -0.12 -21.66
N ASP A 408 39.31 -0.16 -20.34
CA ASP A 408 39.27 1.05 -19.50
C ASP A 408 40.43 2.00 -19.86
N ALA A 409 41.63 1.45 -20.07
CA ALA A 409 42.81 2.21 -20.48
C ALA A 409 42.65 2.84 -21.88
N GLU A 410 42.07 2.11 -22.84
CA GLU A 410 41.76 2.61 -24.19
C GLU A 410 40.69 3.70 -24.19
N GLY A 411 39.63 3.54 -23.39
CA GLY A 411 38.57 4.54 -23.24
C GLY A 411 39.11 5.86 -22.70
N ILE A 412 40.01 5.83 -21.71
CA ILE A 412 40.67 7.03 -21.16
C ILE A 412 41.52 7.76 -22.22
N LEU A 413 42.10 7.04 -23.18
CA LEU A 413 42.90 7.62 -24.26
C LEU A 413 42.05 8.30 -25.35
N SER A 414 40.79 7.89 -25.54
CA SER A 414 39.88 8.47 -26.53
C SER A 414 39.22 9.81 -26.14
N TYR A 415 39.31 10.21 -24.86
CA TYR A 415 38.78 11.48 -24.33
C TYR A 415 39.87 12.53 -24.06
N ARG A 416 41.11 12.28 -24.49
CA ARG A 416 42.21 13.26 -24.53
C ARG A 416 42.47 13.68 -25.96
#